data_AF-A0AAW0SIU4-F1
#
_entry.id   AF-A0AAW0SIU4-F1
#
_cell.length_a   1.000
_cell.length_b   1.000
_cell.length_c   1.000
_cell.angle_alpha   90.00
_cell.angle_beta   90.00
_cell.angle_gamma   90.00
#
_symmetry.space_group_name_H-M   'P 1'
#
loop_
_entity.id
_entity.type
_entity.pdbx_description
1 polymer ?
#
loop_
_entity_poly.entity_id
_entity_poly.type
_entity_poly.pdbx_seq_one_letter_code
_entity_poly.pdbx_strand_id
1 'polypeptide(L)'
;VLLLLLILLLLLLLLLLLLLLLLLLLLSPLPPPSRLAPPPPPPPPPPPPTPLPPPPPPPPPPPPPPPPGTTYLLLLLVLLLLLLLLLLLLLLLLLLLLLLLGCSSSSSSSSSSSSSSSSSSSSSSSSSPPPETRNNDSNSSGGGSSSSSSSSSSSSSSSS
;
A
#
# COMPACT_ATOMS: atom_id res chain seq x y z
N VAL A 1 -11.57 4.50 11.26
CA VAL A 1 -10.30 3.84 10.88
C VAL A 1 -10.56 2.64 9.96
N LEU A 2 -11.27 1.59 10.41
CA LEU A 2 -11.56 0.40 9.59
C LEU A 2 -12.14 0.68 8.19
N LEU A 3 -13.14 1.56 8.06
CA LEU A 3 -13.70 1.96 6.76
C LEU A 3 -12.64 2.59 5.83
N LEU A 4 -11.78 3.46 6.39
CA LEU A 4 -10.72 4.14 5.65
C LEU A 4 -9.62 3.15 5.23
N LEU A 5 -9.31 2.16 6.07
CA LEU A 5 -8.42 1.05 5.73
C LEU A 5 -8.98 0.18 4.61
N LEU A 6 -10.28 -0.12 4.66
CA LEU A 6 -10.97 -0.90 3.62
C LEU A 6 -10.95 -0.17 2.27
N ILE A 7 -11.23 1.14 2.28
CA ILE A 7 -11.17 1.99 1.08
C ILE A 7 -9.75 2.04 0.53
N LEU A 8 -8.74 2.22 1.38
CA LEU A 8 -7.34 2.25 0.98
C LEU A 8 -6.90 0.90 0.37
N LEU A 9 -7.29 -0.23 0.98
CA LEU A 9 -7.03 -1.57 0.48
C LEU A 9 -7.69 -1.80 -0.88
N LEU A 10 -8.94 -1.36 -1.05
CA LEU A 10 -9.67 -1.46 -2.32
C LEU A 10 -8.96 -0.66 -3.43
N LEU A 11 -8.52 0.57 -3.13
CA LEU A 11 -7.75 1.40 -4.06
C LEU A 11 -6.40 0.77 -4.42
N LEU A 12 -5.72 0.17 -3.44
CA LEU A 12 -4.48 -0.57 -3.63
C LEU A 12 -4.66 -1.75 -4.60
N LEU A 13 -5.72 -2.54 -4.37
CA LEU A 13 -6.07 -3.70 -5.20
C LEU A 13 -6.42 -3.25 -6.62
N LEU A 14 -7.21 -2.18 -6.76
CA LEU A 14 -7.57 -1.60 -8.06
C LEU A 14 -6.33 -1.12 -8.82
N LEU A 15 -5.41 -0.43 -8.14
CA LEU A 15 -4.15 0.02 -8.72
C LEU A 15 -3.31 -1.16 -9.21
N LEU A 16 -3.19 -2.21 -8.39
CA LEU A 16 -2.47 -3.43 -8.75
C LEU A 16 -3.10 -4.14 -9.96
N LEU A 17 -4.44 -4.23 -10.01
CA LEU A 17 -5.18 -4.80 -11.13
C LEU A 17 -4.95 -3.99 -12.42
N LEU A 18 -5.01 -2.66 -12.34
CA LEU A 18 -4.78 -1.77 -13.48
C LEU A 18 -3.34 -1.89 -13.99
N LEU A 19 -2.38 -2.00 -13.09
CA LEU A 19 -0.99 -2.20 -13.43
C LEU A 19 -0.74 -3.57 -14.04
N LEU A 20 -1.39 -4.63 -13.55
CA LEU A 20 -1.35 -5.97 -14.14
C LEU A 20 -1.96 -5.96 -15.55
N LEU A 21 -3.09 -5.27 -15.73
CA LEU A 21 -3.72 -5.09 -17.04
C LEU A 21 -2.78 -4.34 -18.01
N LEU A 22 -2.14 -3.27 -17.55
CA LEU A 22 -1.16 -2.50 -18.34
C LEU A 22 0.03 -3.38 -18.73
N LEU A 23 0.55 -4.18 -17.78
CA LEU A 23 1.63 -5.12 -18.04
C LEU A 23 1.20 -6.16 -19.07
N LEU A 24 0.00 -6.71 -18.95
CA LEU A 24 -0.55 -7.69 -19.88
C LEU A 24 -0.77 -7.09 -21.27
N LEU A 25 -1.21 -5.83 -21.35
CA LEU A 25 -1.33 -5.08 -22.60
C LEU A 25 0.05 -4.83 -23.24
N LEU A 26 1.06 -4.49 -22.44
CA LEU A 26 2.43 -4.28 -22.91
C LEU A 26 3.09 -5.58 -23.38
N LEU A 27 2.76 -6.70 -22.73
CA LEU A 27 3.28 -8.03 -23.05
C LEU A 27 2.46 -8.76 -24.13
N SER A 28 1.30 -8.23 -24.51
CA SER A 28 0.48 -8.80 -25.57
C SER A 28 1.19 -8.61 -26.91
N PRO A 29 1.47 -9.69 -27.66
CA PRO A 29 2.08 -9.58 -28.98
C PRO A 29 1.15 -8.76 -29.87
N LEU A 30 1.69 -7.66 -30.42
CA LEU A 30 0.96 -6.77 -31.32
C LEU A 30 0.34 -7.61 -32.45
N PRO A 31 -0.98 -7.51 -32.72
CA PRO A 31 -1.58 -8.26 -33.81
C PRO A 31 -0.82 -7.95 -35.11
N PRO A 32 -0.46 -8.98 -35.90
CA PRO A 32 0.33 -8.76 -37.10
C PRO A 32 -0.43 -7.77 -38.00
N PRO A 33 0.25 -6.77 -38.58
CA PRO A 33 -0.39 -5.85 -39.50
C PRO A 33 -1.03 -6.69 -40.61
N SER A 34 -2.34 -6.53 -40.80
CA SER A 34 -3.10 -7.23 -41.82
C SER A 34 -2.40 -7.01 -43.15
N ARG A 35 -1.69 -8.03 -43.64
CA ARG A 35 -0.97 -7.95 -44.90
C ARG A 35 -2.01 -7.72 -45.99
N LEU A 36 -1.99 -6.51 -46.55
CA LEU A 36 -2.76 -6.16 -47.73
C LEU A 36 -2.51 -7.24 -48.78
N ALA A 37 -3.60 -7.82 -49.30
CA ALA A 37 -3.54 -8.81 -50.37
C ALA A 37 -2.65 -8.30 -51.51
N PRO A 38 -1.84 -9.19 -52.14
CA PRO A 38 -0.98 -8.78 -53.24
C PRO A 38 -1.83 -8.11 -54.34
N PRO A 39 -1.34 -7.00 -54.94
CA PRO A 39 -2.04 -6.36 -56.04
C PRO A 39 -2.21 -7.34 -57.21
N PRO A 40 -3.31 -7.24 -57.98
CA PRO A 40 -3.52 -8.08 -59.15
C PRO A 40 -2.38 -7.90 -60.18
N PRO A 41 -2.09 -8.93 -60.98
CA PRO A 41 -1.03 -8.85 -61.99
C PRO A 41 -1.32 -7.76 -63.03
N PRO A 42 -0.28 -7.10 -63.58
CA PRO A 42 -0.43 -6.06 -64.59
C PRO A 42 -0.93 -6.63 -65.95
N PRO A 43 -1.58 -5.81 -66.78
CA PRO A 43 -2.00 -6.17 -68.13
C PRO A 43 -0.81 -6.40 -69.10
N PRO A 44 -1.01 -7.11 -70.23
CA PRO A 44 0.03 -7.41 -71.21
C PRO A 44 0.58 -6.16 -71.95
N PRO A 45 1.80 -6.24 -72.52
CA PRO A 45 2.51 -5.08 -73.05
C PRO A 45 2.06 -4.60 -74.45
N PRO A 46 2.21 -3.28 -74.74
CA PRO A 46 2.00 -2.68 -76.07
C PRO A 46 3.18 -2.88 -77.07
N PRO A 47 3.00 -2.55 -78.38
CA PRO A 47 3.96 -2.72 -79.51
C PRO A 47 5.37 -2.08 -79.36
N PRO A 48 6.32 -2.39 -80.28
CA PRO A 48 7.77 -2.20 -80.07
C PRO A 48 8.28 -0.75 -79.99
N PRO A 49 9.46 -0.53 -79.38
CA PRO A 49 9.84 0.74 -78.77
C PRO A 49 10.66 1.69 -79.65
N THR A 50 10.45 2.99 -79.43
CA THR A 50 11.39 4.09 -79.71
C THR A 50 12.67 3.93 -78.89
N PRO A 51 13.80 4.59 -79.26
CA PRO A 51 15.06 4.51 -78.51
C PRO A 51 14.84 4.73 -77.01
N LEU A 52 15.30 3.77 -76.20
CA LEU A 52 15.05 3.78 -74.76
C LEU A 52 15.89 4.89 -74.10
N PRO A 53 15.28 5.70 -73.23
CA PRO A 53 16.05 6.61 -72.39
C PRO A 53 17.03 5.82 -71.51
N PRO A 54 18.14 6.44 -71.07
CA PRO A 54 19.09 5.79 -70.17
C PRO A 54 18.37 5.24 -68.93
N PRO A 55 18.83 4.09 -68.38
CA PRO A 55 18.21 3.50 -67.21
C PRO A 55 18.22 4.50 -66.05
N PRO A 56 17.12 4.60 -65.27
CA PRO A 56 17.11 5.43 -64.08
C PRO A 56 18.21 4.98 -63.11
N PRO A 57 18.79 5.91 -62.32
CA PRO A 57 19.74 5.54 -61.29
C PRO A 57 19.13 4.51 -60.33
N PRO A 58 19.94 3.57 -59.79
CA PRO A 58 19.45 2.61 -58.82
C PRO A 58 18.83 3.34 -57.62
N PRO A 59 17.73 2.81 -57.05
CA PRO A 59 17.14 3.40 -55.86
C PRO A 59 18.17 3.42 -54.71
N PRO A 60 18.13 4.44 -53.83
CA PRO A 60 18.99 4.47 -52.67
C PRO A 60 18.78 3.20 -51.81
N PRO A 61 19.83 2.72 -51.12
CA PRO A 61 19.69 1.56 -50.23
C PRO A 61 18.64 1.85 -49.14
N PRO A 62 17.90 0.83 -48.69
CA PRO A 62 16.93 1.01 -47.60
C PRO A 62 17.65 1.51 -46.34
N PRO A 63 16.99 2.34 -45.52
CA PRO A 63 17.56 2.79 -44.26
C PRO A 63 17.87 1.59 -43.35
N PRO A 64 18.93 1.65 -42.54
CA PRO A 64 19.28 0.58 -41.61
C PRO A 64 18.12 0.35 -40.62
N PRO A 65 17.88 -0.91 -40.21
CA PRO A 65 16.88 -1.20 -39.19
C PRO A 65 17.23 -0.49 -37.88
N PRO A 66 16.23 -0.02 -37.11
CA PRO A 66 16.47 0.60 -35.83
C PRO A 66 17.18 -0.39 -34.88
N PRO A 67 18.12 0.09 -34.04
CA PRO A 67 18.91 -0.78 -33.17
C PRO A 67 18.01 -1.52 -32.15
N PRO A 68 18.17 -2.85 -32.00
CA PRO A 68 17.35 -3.67 -31.07
C PRO A 68 17.47 -3.31 -29.59
N GLY A 69 18.44 -2.47 -29.19
CA GLY A 69 18.75 -2.22 -27.78
C GLY A 69 17.75 -1.32 -27.04
N THR A 70 16.98 -0.50 -27.76
CA THR A 70 16.09 0.49 -27.12
C THR A 70 14.91 -0.15 -26.40
N THR A 71 14.38 -1.26 -26.93
CA THR A 71 13.26 -2.00 -26.33
C THR A 71 13.65 -2.67 -25.00
N TYR A 72 14.86 -3.25 -24.93
CA TYR A 72 15.36 -3.85 -23.70
C TYR A 72 15.57 -2.82 -22.59
N LEU A 73 16.10 -1.64 -22.91
CA LEU A 73 16.26 -0.56 -21.93
C LEU A 73 14.90 -0.04 -21.44
N LEU A 74 13.91 0.06 -22.33
CA LEU A 74 12.56 0.46 -21.96
C LEU A 74 11.90 -0.56 -21.04
N LEU A 75 12.02 -1.86 -21.34
CA LEU A 75 11.52 -2.93 -20.49
C LEU A 75 12.19 -2.94 -19.12
N LEU A 76 13.51 -2.75 -19.07
CA LEU A 76 14.26 -2.68 -17.82
C LEU A 76 13.80 -1.48 -16.96
N LEU A 77 13.59 -0.33 -17.59
CA LEU A 77 13.10 0.88 -16.92
C LEU A 77 11.68 0.68 -16.36
N VAL A 78 10.78 0.07 -17.15
CA VAL A 78 9.42 -0.26 -16.71
C VAL A 78 9.45 -1.25 -15.54
N LEU A 79 10.32 -2.25 -15.60
CA LEU A 79 10.49 -3.22 -14.52
C LEU A 79 11.02 -2.57 -13.23
N LEU A 80 11.99 -1.66 -13.36
CA LEU A 80 12.53 -0.92 -12.22
C LEU A 80 11.47 -0.02 -11.58
N LEU A 81 10.67 0.69 -12.39
CA LEU A 81 9.58 1.52 -11.92
C LEU A 81 8.53 0.68 -11.19
N LEU A 82 8.20 -0.49 -11.73
CA LEU A 82 7.29 -1.44 -11.13
C LEU A 82 7.79 -1.92 -9.76
N LEU A 83 9.08 -2.28 -9.67
CA LEU A 83 9.70 -2.71 -8.42
C LEU A 83 9.69 -1.59 -7.36
N LEU A 84 10.00 -0.36 -7.77
CA LEU A 84 9.96 0.80 -6.87
C LEU A 84 8.54 1.06 -6.34
N LEU A 85 7.54 0.97 -7.22
CA LEU A 85 6.14 1.13 -6.84
C LEU A 85 5.70 0.03 -5.87
N LEU A 86 6.11 -1.21 -6.10
CA LEU A 86 5.83 -2.34 -5.19
C LEU A 86 6.49 -2.12 -3.82
N LEU A 87 7.73 -1.64 -3.78
CA LEU A 87 8.43 -1.32 -2.53
C LEU A 87 7.72 -0.22 -1.75
N LEU A 88 7.28 0.84 -2.43
CA LEU A 88 6.50 1.93 -1.83
C LEU A 88 5.17 1.41 -1.25
N LEU A 89 4.52 0.50 -1.98
CA LEU A 89 3.29 -0.17 -1.55
C LEU A 89 3.49 -0.95 -0.25
N LEU A 90 4.59 -1.72 -0.19
CA LEU A 90 4.96 -2.52 0.97
C LEU A 90 5.25 -1.62 2.18
N LEU A 91 5.97 -0.51 1.97
CA LEU A 91 6.26 0.46 3.01
C LEU A 91 4.98 1.09 3.57
N LEU A 92 4.05 1.47 2.68
CA LEU A 92 2.75 2.01 3.08
C LEU A 92 1.95 1.00 3.90
N LEU A 93 1.94 -0.26 3.48
CA LEU A 93 1.28 -1.35 4.21
C LEU A 93 1.91 -1.57 5.60
N LEU A 94 3.25 -1.52 5.69
CA LEU A 94 3.96 -1.64 6.96
C LEU A 94 3.63 -0.48 7.91
N LEU A 95 3.59 0.76 7.39
CA LEU A 95 3.21 1.93 8.17
C LEU A 95 1.76 1.82 8.68
N LEU A 96 0.87 1.30 7.83
CA LEU A 96 -0.53 1.04 8.17
C LEU A 96 -0.65 0.01 9.29
N LEU A 97 0.13 -1.07 9.20
CA LEU A 97 0.19 -2.12 10.22
C LEU A 97 0.71 -1.56 11.56
N LEU A 98 1.76 -0.74 11.51
CA LEU A 98 2.33 -0.10 12.70
C LEU A 98 1.31 0.85 13.36
N LEU A 99 0.58 1.62 12.56
CA LEU A 99 -0.50 2.50 13.03
C LEU A 99 -1.62 1.68 13.69
N LEU A 100 -2.00 0.55 13.10
CA LEU A 100 -3.03 -0.34 13.65
C LEU A 100 -2.60 -0.96 14.99
N LEU A 101 -1.33 -1.35 15.10
CA LEU A 101 -0.75 -1.88 16.33
C LEU A 101 -0.74 -0.80 17.44
N GLY A 102 -0.37 0.44 17.09
CA GLY A 102 -0.34 1.57 18.05
C GLY A 102 -1.72 2.00 18.55
N CYS A 103 -2.75 1.96 17.69
CA CYS A 103 -4.11 2.35 18.09
C CYS A 103 -4.81 1.31 18.98
N SER A 104 -4.35 0.06 19.01
CA SER A 104 -4.99 -1.02 19.79
C SER A 104 -4.73 -0.90 21.30
N SER A 105 -3.74 -0.11 21.72
CA SER A 105 -3.38 0.05 23.14
C SER A 105 -4.22 1.08 23.92
N SER A 106 -5.09 1.85 23.25
CA SER A 106 -5.78 3.01 23.88
C SER A 106 -7.23 2.76 24.33
N SER A 107 -7.77 1.54 24.21
CA SER A 107 -9.19 1.28 24.53
C SER A 107 -9.47 0.86 25.99
N SER A 108 -8.50 0.94 26.90
CA SER A 108 -8.67 0.54 28.31
C SER A 108 -9.05 1.70 29.23
N SER A 109 -10.04 2.52 28.86
CA SER A 109 -10.56 3.57 29.74
C SER A 109 -12.03 3.84 29.45
N SER A 110 -12.93 3.29 30.27
CA SER A 110 -14.21 3.90 30.71
C SER A 110 -15.18 2.82 31.22
N SER A 111 -14.98 2.37 32.45
CA SER A 111 -16.09 1.85 33.28
C SER A 111 -16.17 2.72 34.52
N SER A 112 -16.60 3.97 34.34
CA SER A 112 -16.88 4.88 35.44
C SER A 112 -18.33 4.70 35.90
N SER A 113 -18.46 4.06 37.05
CA SER A 113 -19.24 4.52 38.20
C SER A 113 -20.50 5.32 37.91
N SER A 114 -21.67 4.70 38.12
CA SER A 114 -22.90 5.41 38.44
C SER A 114 -23.18 5.26 39.93
N SER A 115 -22.74 6.24 40.71
CA SER A 115 -23.14 6.44 42.11
C SER A 115 -24.44 7.24 42.15
N SER A 116 -25.37 6.89 43.05
CA SER A 116 -26.03 7.79 44.04
C SER A 116 -27.50 7.40 44.34
N SER A 117 -27.70 6.91 45.56
CA SER A 117 -28.64 7.42 46.58
C SER A 117 -30.13 7.65 46.23
N SER A 118 -31.05 7.03 47.00
CA SER A 118 -31.81 7.69 48.10
C SER A 118 -33.02 6.88 48.62
N SER A 119 -33.12 6.83 49.95
CA SER A 119 -34.33 6.95 50.81
C SER A 119 -35.37 5.81 51.01
N SER A 120 -35.33 5.27 52.24
CA SER A 120 -36.40 5.28 53.28
C SER A 120 -37.58 4.28 53.22
N SER A 121 -37.67 3.39 54.23
CA SER A 121 -38.61 3.47 55.39
C SER A 121 -39.06 2.09 55.93
N SER A 122 -38.88 1.88 57.25
CA SER A 122 -39.71 1.09 58.22
C SER A 122 -39.93 -0.43 57.99
N SER A 123 -39.90 -1.35 58.97
CA SER A 123 -40.02 -1.26 60.45
C SER A 123 -39.88 -2.66 61.10
N SER A 124 -39.50 -2.68 62.41
CA SER A 124 -39.86 -3.67 63.49
C SER A 124 -39.37 -5.14 63.38
N SER A 125 -38.87 -5.88 64.39
CA SER A 125 -38.73 -5.71 65.85
C SER A 125 -37.79 -6.81 66.43
N SER A 126 -37.12 -6.47 67.54
CA SER A 126 -36.90 -7.29 68.76
C SER A 126 -36.13 -8.62 68.72
N SER A 127 -34.92 -8.65 69.34
CA SER A 127 -34.65 -9.30 70.65
C SER A 127 -33.25 -9.95 70.79
N SER A 128 -32.43 -9.29 71.62
CA SER A 128 -31.46 -9.84 72.59
C SER A 128 -30.07 -10.43 72.21
N PRO A 129 -29.02 -10.22 73.06
CA PRO A 129 -27.57 -10.48 72.82
C PRO A 129 -27.05 -11.70 73.65
N PRO A 130 -25.74 -11.95 73.97
CA PRO A 130 -24.38 -11.45 73.58
C PRO A 130 -23.43 -12.68 73.24
N PRO A 131 -22.06 -12.74 73.43
CA PRO A 131 -21.02 -11.78 73.80
C PRO A 131 -19.69 -11.78 72.97
N GLU A 132 -18.86 -10.78 73.28
CA GLU A 132 -17.39 -10.74 73.29
C GLU A 132 -16.55 -11.50 72.26
N THR A 133 -15.73 -10.75 71.51
CA THR A 133 -14.29 -11.04 71.45
C THR A 133 -13.51 -9.75 71.21
N ARG A 134 -12.52 -9.55 72.09
CA ARG A 134 -11.45 -8.56 72.05
C ARG A 134 -10.54 -8.82 70.85
N ASN A 135 -9.96 -7.76 70.28
CA ASN A 135 -8.55 -7.58 69.86
C ASN A 135 -8.47 -6.19 69.17
N ASN A 136 -7.75 -5.19 69.72
CA ASN A 136 -6.32 -4.92 69.50
C ASN A 136 -5.95 -4.96 68.00
N ASP A 137 -5.42 -3.92 67.32
CA ASP A 137 -4.39 -2.95 67.72
C ASP A 137 -4.46 -1.62 66.93
N SER A 138 -4.25 -0.51 67.65
CA SER A 138 -3.30 0.58 67.40
C SER A 138 -2.65 0.69 66.01
N ASN A 139 -2.86 1.79 65.27
CA ASN A 139 -2.03 3.00 65.29
C ASN A 139 -0.56 2.80 64.84
N SER A 140 -0.21 3.27 63.63
CA SER A 140 0.97 4.15 63.41
C SER A 140 1.24 4.39 61.91
N SER A 141 0.96 5.63 61.48
CA SER A 141 1.87 6.61 60.88
C SER A 141 3.18 6.15 60.20
N GLY A 142 3.43 6.77 59.03
CA GLY A 142 4.75 6.97 58.41
C GLY A 142 5.02 5.99 57.26
N GLY A 143 5.51 6.36 56.10
CA GLY A 143 6.15 7.56 55.58
C GLY A 143 6.85 7.10 54.30
N GLY A 144 6.95 7.95 53.27
CA GLY A 144 7.62 7.53 52.03
C GLY A 144 7.39 8.46 50.85
N SER A 145 7.71 9.73 51.02
CA SER A 145 7.95 10.67 49.93
C SER A 145 9.35 10.42 49.37
N SER A 146 9.49 10.27 48.06
CA SER A 146 10.64 10.66 47.20
C SER A 146 10.70 9.70 46.00
N SER A 147 10.95 10.07 44.75
CA SER A 147 11.17 11.35 44.06
C SER A 147 11.56 10.95 42.62
N SER A 148 11.33 11.85 41.65
CA SER A 148 12.29 12.24 40.57
C SER A 148 12.94 11.12 39.71
N SER A 149 13.02 11.16 38.39
CA SER A 149 12.91 12.22 37.39
C SER A 149 13.53 11.66 36.09
N SER A 150 13.30 12.33 34.95
CA SER A 150 14.30 12.68 33.91
C SER A 150 15.23 11.56 33.36
N SER A 151 15.51 11.38 32.06
CA SER A 151 15.48 12.28 30.91
C SER A 151 16.26 11.61 29.77
N SER A 152 15.88 11.93 28.53
CA SER A 152 16.74 12.28 27.37
C SER A 152 17.75 11.29 26.74
N SER A 153 17.98 11.60 25.46
CA SER A 153 19.15 11.33 24.57
C SER A 153 19.02 10.09 23.66
N SER A 154 18.75 10.22 22.35
CA SER A 154 19.54 10.78 21.23
C SER A 154 20.76 9.94 20.85
N SER A 155 20.74 9.33 19.65
CA SER A 155 21.96 9.12 18.85
C SER A 155 21.64 8.88 17.38
N SER A 156 22.17 9.79 16.58
CA SER A 156 22.51 9.71 15.16
C SER A 156 23.51 8.59 14.85
N SER A 157 23.43 8.01 13.65
CA SER A 157 24.57 7.36 13.00
C SER A 157 24.44 7.38 11.48
N SER A 158 25.26 8.27 10.91
CA SER A 158 25.75 8.35 9.54
C SER A 158 26.93 7.41 9.34
N SER A 159 26.97 6.67 8.22
CA SER A 159 28.18 6.12 7.57
C SER A 159 27.79 5.78 6.12
N SER A 160 28.29 6.53 5.13
CA SER A 160 29.53 6.27 4.34
C SER A 160 29.28 5.35 3.16
#